data_AF-A0A3D9MQE5-F1
#
_entry.id   AF-A0A3D9MQE5-F1
#
_cell.length_a   1.000
_cell.length_b   1.000
_cell.length_c   1.000
_cell.angle_alpha   90.00
_cell.angle_beta   90.00
_cell.angle_gamma   90.00
#
_symmetry.space_group_name_H-M   'P 1'
#
loop_
_entity.id
_entity.type
_entity.pdbx_description
1 polymer ?
#
loop_
_entity_poly.entity_id
_entity_poly.type
_entity_poly.pdbx_seq_one_letter_code
_entity_poly.pdbx_strand_id
1 'polypeptide(L)'
;MKQFTFDEVQSMTFAQLGAVEDAMDLMATGFISPMLVRYMFRTEQLAARYPGVALPALLNAINKAATMIAFPPEVGQKAPVAVRDEVVDAYLDELQPHTESALKPN
;
A
#
# COMPACT_ATOMS: atom_id res chain seq x y z
N MET A 1 13.77 15.93 2.57
CA MET A 1 12.65 15.17 2.00
C MET A 1 13.04 14.76 0.59
N LYS A 2 13.05 13.46 0.30
CA LYS A 2 13.31 12.93 -1.04
C LYS A 2 11.96 12.53 -1.62
N GLN A 3 11.52 13.17 -2.69
CA GLN A 3 10.31 12.72 -3.39
C GLN A 3 10.62 11.48 -4.22
N PHE A 4 9.87 10.40 -4.02
CA PHE A 4 9.98 9.19 -4.83
C PHE A 4 9.03 9.26 -6.03
N THR A 5 9.50 8.79 -7.17
CA THR A 5 8.64 8.43 -8.31
C THR A 5 8.03 7.04 -8.09
N PHE A 6 6.94 6.74 -8.78
CA PHE A 6 6.32 5.41 -8.68
C PHE A 6 7.26 4.29 -9.17
N ASP A 7 8.02 4.53 -10.24
CA ASP A 7 8.99 3.58 -10.80
C ASP A 7 10.14 3.29 -9.82
N GLU A 8 10.61 4.30 -9.09
CA GLU A 8 11.58 4.12 -8.01
C GLU A 8 11.02 3.21 -6.91
N VAL A 9 9.76 3.41 -6.51
CA VAL A 9 9.11 2.58 -5.49
C VAL A 9 8.91 1.15 -5.97
N GLN A 10 8.52 0.94 -7.23
CA GLN A 10 8.40 -0.40 -7.81
C GLN A 10 9.73 -1.17 -7.79
N SER A 11 10.85 -0.46 -7.92
CA SER A 11 12.19 -1.07 -7.89
C SER A 11 12.70 -1.38 -6.48
N MET A 12 11.94 -1.04 -5.43
CA MET A 12 12.32 -1.32 -4.04
C MET A 12 11.99 -2.76 -3.62
N THR A 13 12.64 -3.17 -2.54
CA THR A 13 12.15 -4.27 -1.70
C THR A 13 11.09 -3.76 -0.72
N PHE A 14 10.28 -4.68 -0.19
CA PHE A 14 9.34 -4.34 0.90
C PHE A 14 10.04 -3.71 2.11
N ALA A 15 11.25 -4.17 2.45
CA ALA A 15 12.04 -3.61 3.54
C ALA A 15 12.49 -2.16 3.27
N GLN A 16 12.90 -1.85 2.04
CA GLN A 16 13.26 -0.48 1.66
C GLN A 16 12.04 0.46 1.69
N LEU A 17 10.90 0.01 1.16
CA LEU A 17 9.65 0.78 1.24
C LEU A 17 9.19 0.98 2.69
N GLY A 18 9.29 -0.07 3.52
CA GLY A 18 9.03 -0.02 4.95
C GLY A 18 9.97 0.93 5.71
N ALA A 19 11.22 1.07 5.27
CA ALA A 19 12.22 1.93 5.89
C ALA A 19 12.01 3.43 5.61
N VAL A 20 11.18 3.81 4.63
CA VAL A 20 10.87 5.22 4.35
C VAL A 20 10.23 5.85 5.59
N GLU A 21 10.90 6.80 6.25
CA GLU A 21 10.42 7.39 7.50
C GLU A 21 9.28 8.37 7.26
N ASP A 22 9.46 9.29 6.32
CA ASP A 22 8.46 10.28 5.98
C ASP A 22 7.50 9.74 4.90
N ALA A 23 6.24 9.51 5.27
CA ALA A 23 5.23 9.05 4.32
C ALA A 23 4.91 10.10 3.23
N MET A 24 5.20 11.38 3.47
CA MET A 24 5.03 12.44 2.47
C MET A 24 5.97 12.25 1.27
N ASP A 25 7.13 11.62 1.48
CA ASP A 25 8.05 11.27 0.41
C ASP A 25 7.41 10.26 -0.59
N LEU A 26 6.40 9.48 -0.15
CA LEU A 26 5.64 8.54 -0.99
C LEU A 26 4.40 9.17 -1.65
N MET A 27 3.85 10.24 -1.09
CA MET A 27 2.68 10.94 -1.65
C MET A 27 2.98 11.55 -3.02
N ALA A 28 4.25 11.89 -3.28
CA ALA A 28 4.71 12.41 -4.57
C ALA A 28 4.54 11.42 -5.75
N THR A 29 4.33 10.13 -5.45
CA THR A 29 4.10 9.10 -6.49
C THR A 29 2.76 9.24 -7.20
N GLY A 30 1.81 10.00 -6.64
CA GLY A 30 0.44 10.13 -7.17
C GLY A 30 -0.44 8.90 -6.93
N PHE A 31 0.07 7.88 -6.21
CA PHE A 31 -0.64 6.65 -5.91
C PHE A 31 -0.70 6.40 -4.40
N ILE A 32 -1.81 5.80 -3.96
CA ILE A 32 -2.02 5.42 -2.56
C ILE A 32 -1.26 4.13 -2.19
N SER A 33 -0.99 3.26 -3.18
CA SER A 33 -0.44 1.92 -2.96
C SER A 33 0.89 1.89 -2.20
N PRO A 34 1.87 2.79 -2.44
CA PRO A 34 3.11 2.79 -1.66
C PRO A 34 2.87 3.00 -0.16
N MET A 35 1.95 3.91 0.17
CA MET A 35 1.60 4.21 1.55
C MET A 35 0.90 3.02 2.24
N LEU A 36 -0.05 2.38 1.55
CA LEU A 36 -0.77 1.22 2.08
C LEU A 36 0.17 0.02 2.27
N VAL A 37 1.06 -0.24 1.31
CA VAL A 37 2.05 -1.33 1.42
C VAL A 37 3.04 -1.05 2.55
N ARG A 38 3.52 0.19 2.68
CA ARG A 38 4.36 0.59 3.82
C ARG A 38 3.65 0.38 5.16
N TYR A 39 2.39 0.78 5.26
CA TYR A 39 1.58 0.55 6.45
C TYR A 39 1.46 -0.95 6.77
N MET A 40 1.12 -1.79 5.79
CA MET A 40 1.03 -3.25 5.97
C MET A 40 2.36 -3.89 6.35
N PHE A 41 3.47 -3.39 5.82
CA PHE A 41 4.81 -3.88 6.18
C PHE A 41 5.14 -3.53 7.63
N ARG A 42 4.98 -2.27 8.05
CA ARG A 42 5.29 -1.80 9.41
C ARG A 42 4.37 -2.36 10.49
N THR A 43 3.15 -2.75 10.12
CA THR A 43 2.17 -3.37 11.03
C THR A 43 2.15 -4.90 10.93
N GLU A 44 3.12 -5.50 10.22
CA GLU A 44 3.29 -6.95 10.07
C GLU A 44 2.11 -7.69 9.42
N GLN A 45 1.26 -6.97 8.67
CA GLN A 45 0.08 -7.53 8.00
C GLN A 45 0.37 -8.03 6.58
N LEU A 46 1.47 -7.57 5.97
CA LEU A 46 1.73 -7.79 4.55
C LEU A 46 1.76 -9.28 4.17
N ALA A 47 2.50 -10.10 4.92
CA ALA A 47 2.65 -11.53 4.61
C ALA A 47 1.34 -12.32 4.83
N ALA A 48 0.53 -11.91 5.80
CA ALA A 48 -0.77 -12.53 6.07
C ALA A 48 -1.79 -12.23 4.96
N ARG A 49 -1.75 -11.01 4.39
CA ARG A 49 -2.68 -10.57 3.33
C ARG A 49 -2.24 -11.01 1.93
N TYR A 50 -0.95 -10.92 1.63
CA TYR A 50 -0.42 -11.11 0.26
C TYR A 50 0.83 -12.02 0.25
N PRO A 51 0.70 -13.31 0.61
CA PRO A 51 1.83 -14.21 0.69
C PRO A 51 2.50 -14.42 -0.68
N GLY A 52 3.82 -14.17 -0.75
CA GLY A 52 4.62 -14.44 -1.95
C GLY A 52 4.39 -13.47 -3.12
N VAL A 53 3.61 -12.39 -2.93
CA VAL A 53 3.35 -11.42 -3.99
C VAL A 53 4.52 -10.44 -4.12
N ALA A 54 5.01 -10.25 -5.34
CA ALA A 54 6.07 -9.28 -5.63
C ALA A 54 5.57 -7.83 -5.48
N LEU A 55 6.40 -6.92 -4.96
CA LEU A 55 6.04 -5.52 -4.72
C LEU A 55 5.43 -4.82 -5.96
N PRO A 56 6.03 -4.89 -7.17
CA PRO A 56 5.44 -4.24 -8.35
C PRO A 56 4.03 -4.73 -8.67
N ALA A 57 3.81 -6.05 -8.57
CA ALA A 57 2.50 -6.65 -8.82
C ALA A 57 1.48 -6.18 -7.79
N LEU A 58 1.87 -6.14 -6.51
CA LEU A 58 0.99 -5.68 -5.43
C LEU A 58 0.62 -4.20 -5.57
N LEU A 59 1.59 -3.33 -5.87
CA LEU A 59 1.34 -1.90 -6.06
C LEU A 59 0.34 -1.65 -7.20
N ASN A 60 0.53 -2.33 -8.33
CA ASN A 60 -0.36 -2.22 -9.48
C ASN A 60 -1.76 -2.78 -9.19
N ALA A 61 -1.84 -3.92 -8.49
CA ALA A 61 -3.11 -4.51 -8.09
C ALA A 61 -3.89 -3.62 -7.13
N ILE A 62 -3.22 -3.02 -6.13
CA ILE A 62 -3.82 -2.06 -5.21
C ILE A 62 -4.29 -0.81 -5.96
N ASN A 63 -3.49 -0.26 -6.88
CA ASN A 63 -3.90 0.91 -7.67
C ASN A 63 -5.18 0.64 -8.46
N LYS A 64 -5.32 -0.56 -9.03
CA LYS A 64 -6.54 -0.98 -9.75
C LYS A 64 -7.71 -1.24 -8.78
N ALA A 65 -7.45 -1.85 -7.63
CA ALA A 65 -8.48 -2.14 -6.63
C ALA A 65 -9.02 -0.86 -5.97
N ALA A 66 -8.15 0.13 -5.74
CA ALA A 66 -8.50 1.40 -5.10
C ALA A 66 -9.47 2.25 -5.94
N THR A 67 -9.61 1.98 -7.25
CA THR A 67 -10.64 2.63 -8.07
C THR A 67 -12.03 2.04 -7.89
N MET A 68 -12.14 0.88 -7.22
CA MET A 68 -13.39 0.13 -7.06
C MET A 68 -14.11 0.44 -5.75
N ILE A 69 -13.44 1.08 -4.80
CA ILE A 69 -13.97 1.40 -3.47
C ILE A 69 -13.69 2.86 -3.12
N ALA A 70 -14.52 3.45 -2.26
CA ALA A 70 -14.31 4.81 -1.80
C ALA A 70 -13.07 4.89 -0.91
N PHE A 71 -12.23 5.92 -1.10
CA PHE A 71 -11.08 6.15 -0.24
C PHE A 71 -11.46 7.04 0.95
N PRO A 72 -11.48 6.52 2.20
CA PRO A 72 -11.85 7.32 3.37
C PRO A 72 -10.73 8.33 3.72
N PRO A 73 -11.05 9.60 4.00
CA PRO A 73 -10.05 10.60 4.41
C PRO A 73 -9.24 10.17 5.65
N GLU A 74 -9.86 9.45 6.57
CA GLU A 74 -9.24 8.92 7.79
C GLU A 74 -8.09 7.96 7.47
N VAL A 75 -8.23 7.15 6.41
CA VAL A 75 -7.16 6.26 5.95
C VAL A 75 -5.96 7.08 5.49
N GLY A 76 -6.21 8.19 4.77
CA GLY A 76 -5.17 9.13 4.33
C GLY A 76 -4.43 9.82 5.49
N GLN A 77 -5.08 9.97 6.65
CA GLN A 77 -4.49 10.57 7.84
C GLN A 77 -3.74 9.55 8.69
N LYS A 78 -4.25 8.32 8.78
CA LYS A 78 -3.78 7.29 9.71
C LYS A 78 -2.73 6.34 9.11
N ALA A 79 -2.87 5.96 7.84
CA ALA A 79 -1.91 5.10 7.17
C ALA A 79 -0.46 5.66 7.14
N PRO A 80 -0.22 6.98 6.98
CA PRO A 80 1.12 7.58 7.08
C PRO A 80 1.86 7.29 8.39
N VAL A 81 1.11 7.28 9.51
CA VAL A 81 1.65 7.07 10.86
C VAL A 81 2.23 5.67 11.01
N ALA A 82 1.71 4.70 10.26
CA ALA A 82 2.13 3.31 10.27
C ALA A 82 2.12 2.66 11.67
N VAL A 83 1.15 3.08 12.49
CA VAL A 83 0.72 2.40 13.71
C VAL A 83 -0.60 1.73 13.40
N ARG A 84 -0.77 0.49 13.86
CA ARG A 84 -1.96 -0.31 13.56
C ARG A 84 -3.23 0.41 14.03
N ASP A 85 -4.19 0.53 13.12
CA ASP A 85 -5.44 1.26 13.31
C ASP A 85 -6.61 0.52 12.65
N GLU A 86 -7.71 0.39 13.38
CA GLU A 86 -8.90 -0.37 12.96
C GLU A 86 -9.54 0.18 11.69
N VAL A 87 -9.49 1.50 11.46
CA VAL A 87 -10.08 2.12 10.26
C VAL A 87 -9.25 1.79 9.02
N VAL A 88 -7.93 1.79 9.15
CA VAL A 88 -7.03 1.40 8.05
C VAL A 88 -7.15 -0.10 7.79
N ASP A 89 -7.20 -0.91 8.85
CA ASP A 89 -7.36 -2.37 8.72
C ASP A 89 -8.69 -2.74 8.05
N ALA A 90 -9.80 -2.10 8.43
CA ALA A 90 -11.11 -2.31 7.79
C ALA A 90 -11.11 -1.91 6.31
N TYR A 91 -10.46 -0.80 5.96
CA TYR A 91 -10.29 -0.42 4.56
C TYR A 91 -9.46 -1.44 3.77
N LEU A 92 -8.38 -1.97 4.37
CA LEU A 92 -7.58 -3.01 3.74
C LEU A 92 -8.36 -4.31 3.56
N ASP A 93 -9.26 -4.65 4.50
CA ASP A 93 -10.15 -5.82 4.38
C ASP A 93 -11.15 -5.66 3.23
N GLU A 94 -11.73 -4.47 3.05
CA GLU A 94 -12.60 -4.17 1.91
C GLU A 94 -11.84 -4.20 0.57
N LEU A 95 -10.60 -3.69 0.56
CA LEU A 95 -9.76 -3.61 -0.63
C LEU A 95 -9.20 -4.98 -1.08
N GLN A 96 -8.98 -5.89 -0.13
CA GLN A 96 -8.31 -7.17 -0.36
C GLN A 96 -8.94 -8.04 -1.46
N PRO A 97 -10.26 -8.33 -1.49
CA PRO A 97 -10.85 -9.16 -2.54
C PRO A 97 -10.68 -8.56 -3.95
N HIS A 98 -10.71 -7.23 -4.08
CA HIS A 98 -10.46 -6.54 -5.34
C HIS A 98 -8.99 -6.65 -5.78
N THR A 99 -8.07 -6.55 -4.81
CA THR A 99 -6.63 -6.69 -5.06
C THR A 99 -6.28 -8.13 -5.47
N GLU A 100 -6.81 -9.13 -4.78
CA GLU A 100 -6.62 -10.54 -5.13
C GLU A 100 -7.18 -10.89 -6.51
N SER A 101 -8.34 -10.34 -6.87
CA SER A 101 -8.89 -10.47 -8.21
C SER A 101 -7.97 -9.87 -9.27
N ALA A 102 -7.38 -8.70 -9.00
CA ALA A 102 -6.44 -8.04 -9.90
C ALA A 102 -5.08 -8.76 -10.04
N LEU A 103 -4.71 -9.61 -9.07
CA LEU A 103 -3.47 -10.41 -9.10
C LEU A 103 -3.58 -11.70 -9.90
N LYS A 104 -4.79 -12.17 -10.23
CA LYS A 104 -4.98 -13.39 -11.01
C LYS A 104 -4.63 -13.15 -12.49
N PRO A 105 -3.90 -14.07 -13.16
CA PRO A 105 -3.74 -14.01 -14.60
C PRO A 105 -5.12 -14.19 -15.26
N ASN A 106 -5.43 -13.33 -16.24
CA ASN A 106 -6.59 -13.50 -17.11
C ASN A 106 -6.42 -14.73 -18.01
#